data_AF-A0A925HUH4-F1
#
_entry.id   AF-A0A925HUH4-F1
#
_cell.length_a   1.000
_cell.length_b   1.000
_cell.length_c   1.000
_cell.angle_alpha   90.00
_cell.angle_beta   90.00
_cell.angle_gamma   90.00
#
_symmetry.space_group_name_H-M   'P 1'
#
loop_
_entity.id
_entity.type
_entity.pdbx_description
1 polymer ?
#
loop_
_entity_poly.entity_id
_entity_poly.type
_entity_poly.pdbx_seq_one_letter_code
_entity_poly.pdbx_strand_id
1 'polypeptide(L)' 'MNLNYQQLLPSDFAPDSRVWIYQANRIFGLIEALEVEKLLEDFAENWKSHGTPVKGFGTLFFGQF' A
#
# COMPACT_ATOMS: atom_id res chain seq x y z
N MET A 1 -14.16 8.59 -12.42
CA MET A 1 -13.30 7.85 -11.48
C MET A 1 -13.75 8.21 -10.08
N ASN A 2 -14.18 7.24 -9.26
CA ASN A 2 -14.53 7.52 -7.87
C ASN A 2 -13.24 7.57 -7.06
N LEU A 3 -12.90 8.72 -6.49
CA LEU A 3 -11.65 8.96 -5.77
C LEU A 3 -11.84 8.95 -4.25
N ASN A 4 -12.92 8.37 -3.74
CA ASN A 4 -13.13 8.22 -2.30
C ASN A 4 -12.28 7.07 -1.74
N TYR A 5 -10.95 7.26 -1.72
CA TYR A 5 -10.01 6.29 -1.17
C TYR A 5 -9.66 6.55 0.30
N GLN A 6 -9.97 7.73 0.84
CA GLN A 6 -9.55 8.11 2.19
C GLN A 6 -10.11 7.18 3.27
N GLN A 7 -11.29 6.60 3.04
CA GLN A 7 -11.91 5.64 3.96
C GLN A 7 -11.16 4.31 4.06
N LEU A 8 -10.31 4.01 3.07
CA LEU A 8 -9.48 2.81 3.02
C LEU A 8 -8.11 3.04 3.69
N LEU A 9 -7.80 4.28 4.09
CA LEU A 9 -6.54 4.61 4.75
C LEU A 9 -6.64 4.41 6.27
N PRO A 10 -5.61 3.84 6.92
CA PRO A 10 -5.56 3.76 8.36
C PRO A 10 -5.44 5.15 8.99
N SER A 11 -6.22 5.41 10.05
CA SER A 11 -6.32 6.72 10.70
C SER A 11 -5.32 6.93 11.85
N ASP A 12 -4.53 5.93 12.18
CA ASP A 12 -3.70 5.85 13.39
C ASP A 12 -2.19 5.91 13.08
N PHE A 13 -1.83 6.52 11.94
CA PHE A 13 -0.45 6.86 11.60
C PHE A 13 -0.11 8.27 12.09
N ALA A 14 1.17 8.48 12.42
CA ALA A 14 1.65 9.79 12.84
C ALA A 14 1.61 10.81 11.67
N PRO A 15 1.35 12.11 11.90
CA PRO A 15 1.26 13.11 10.84
C PRO A 15 2.53 13.29 9.99
N ASP A 16 3.69 12.90 10.51
CA ASP A 16 5.00 12.94 9.86
C ASP A 16 5.36 11.63 9.13
N SER A 17 4.43 10.67 9.09
CA SER A 17 4.61 9.43 8.33
C SER A 17 4.84 9.72 6.85
N ARG A 18 5.70 8.92 6.22
CA ARG A 18 6.01 9.07 4.79
C ARG A 18 5.09 8.21 3.94
N VAL A 19 4.69 8.76 2.80
CA VAL A 19 3.86 8.09 1.80
C VAL A 19 4.67 7.98 0.52
N TRP A 20 4.65 6.79 -0.07
CA TRP A 20 5.20 6.51 -1.39
C TRP A 20 4.09 6.02 -2.29
N ILE A 21 4.05 6.52 -3.52
CA ILE A 21 3.05 6.15 -4.52
C ILE A 21 3.82 5.74 -5.78
N TYR A 22 3.52 4.56 -6.30
CA TYR A 22 4.14 4.04 -7.51
C TYR A 22 3.07 3.67 -8.51
N GLN A 23 3.10 4.31 -9.67
CA GLN A 23 2.18 4.01 -10.75
C GLN A 23 2.72 2.87 -11.62
N ALA A 24 1.97 1.79 -11.77
CA ALA A 24 2.28 0.75 -12.73
C ALA A 24 2.14 1.27 -14.18
N ASN A 25 2.89 0.68 -15.13
CA ASN A 25 2.84 1.06 -16.55
C ASN A 25 1.53 0.66 -17.26
N ARG A 26 0.68 -0.16 -16.62
CA ARG A 26 -0.65 -0.55 -17.05
C ARG A 26 -1.52 -0.90 -15.85
N ILE A 27 -2.83 -1.05 -16.07
CA ILE A 27 -3.76 -1.60 -15.07
C ILE A 27 -3.45 -3.10 -14.87
N PHE A 28 -3.48 -3.53 -13.62
CA PHE A 28 -3.32 -4.94 -13.25
C PHE A 28 -4.58 -5.75 -13.61
N GLY A 29 -4.37 -6.99 -14.06
CA GLY A 29 -5.44 -7.99 -14.10
C GLY A 29 -5.87 -8.41 -12.70
N LEU A 30 -7.00 -9.10 -12.58
CA LEU A 30 -7.54 -9.51 -11.27
C LEU A 30 -6.55 -10.35 -10.45
N ILE A 31 -5.89 -11.32 -11.08
CA ILE A 31 -4.92 -12.20 -10.40
C ILE A 31 -3.70 -11.39 -9.95
N GLU A 32 -3.16 -10.53 -10.82
CA GLU A 32 -2.02 -9.66 -10.50
C GLU A 32 -2.35 -8.72 -9.34
N ALA A 33 -3.56 -8.15 -9.32
CA ALA A 33 -4.00 -7.30 -8.22
C ALA A 33 -4.04 -8.05 -6.89
N LEU A 34 -4.58 -9.27 -6.86
CA LEU A 34 -4.61 -10.09 -5.64
C LEU A 34 -3.20 -10.47 -5.16
N GLU A 35 -2.30 -10.80 -6.09
CA GLU A 35 -0.91 -11.11 -5.78
C GLU A 35 -0.16 -9.88 -5.23
N VAL A 36 -0.32 -8.71 -5.86
CA VAL A 36 0.29 -7.45 -5.42
C VAL A 36 -0.20 -7.06 -4.04
N GLU A 37 -1.51 -7.15 -3.77
CA GLU A 37 -2.07 -6.87 -2.43
C GLU A 37 -1.42 -7.78 -1.37
N LYS A 38 -1.26 -9.07 -1.67
CA LYS A 38 -0.62 -9.98 -0.72
C LYS A 38 0.87 -9.63 -0.49
N LEU A 39 1.60 -9.29 -1.55
CA LEU A 39 2.98 -8.87 -1.44
C LEU A 39 3.15 -7.57 -0.65
N LEU A 40 2.22 -6.62 -0.79
CA LEU A 40 2.22 -5.36 -0.06
C LEU A 40 1.92 -5.58 1.43
N GLU A 41 0.93 -6.41 1.76
CA GLU A 41 0.61 -6.82 3.13
C GLU A 41 1.82 -7.48 3.80
N ASP A 42 2.39 -8.51 3.17
CA ASP A 42 3.54 -9.25 3.71
C ASP A 42 4.77 -8.33 3.87
N PHE A 43 4.99 -7.41 2.94
CA PHE A 43 6.06 -6.42 3.06
C PHE A 43 5.84 -5.48 4.25
N ALA A 44 4.63 -4.93 4.39
CA ALA A 44 4.30 -3.98 5.45
C ALA A 44 4.41 -4.63 6.84
N GLU A 45 3.99 -5.88 6.99
CA GLU A 45 4.10 -6.65 8.25
C GLU A 45 5.55 -6.93 8.65
N ASN A 46 6.44 -7.13 7.68
CA ASN A 46 7.80 -7.58 7.92
C ASN A 46 8.85 -6.46 7.79
N TRP A 47 8.44 -5.23 7.47
CA TRP A 47 9.37 -4.12 7.28
C TRP A 47 10.05 -3.73 8.60
N LYS A 48 11.40 -3.76 8.56
CA LYS A 48 12.27 -3.19 9.58
C LYS A 48 13.11 -2.03 9.03
N SER A 49 13.17 -0.92 9.77
CA SER A 49 14.13 0.17 9.54
C SER A 49 15.32 -0.01 10.49
N HIS A 50 16.52 -0.16 9.94
CA HIS A 50 17.73 -0.44 10.72
C HIS A 50 17.55 -1.59 11.74
N GLY A 51 16.85 -2.65 11.34
CA GLY A 51 16.57 -3.82 12.19
C GLY A 51 15.41 -3.66 13.17
N THR A 52 14.84 -2.45 13.31
CA THR A 52 13.68 -2.18 14.18
C THR A 52 12.39 -2.27 13.37
N PRO A 53 11.37 -3.05 13.79
CA PRO A 53 10.07 -3.07 13.13
C PRO A 53 9.48 -1.67 13.00
N VAL A 54 8.93 -1.37 11.83
CA VAL A 54 8.20 -0.12 11.58
C VAL A 54 6.76 -0.43 11.23
N LYS A 55 5.85 0.45 11.64
CA LYS A 55 4.45 0.35 11.24
C LYS A 55 4.34 0.66 9.75
N GLY A 56 3.87 -0.30 8.96
CA GLY A 56 3.65 -0.18 7.53
C GLY A 56 2.18 -0.34 7.15
N PHE A 57 1.82 0.23 6.00
CA PHE A 57 0.55 -0.03 5.32
C PHE A 57 0.83 0.04 3.81
N GLY A 58 0.30 -0.92 3.06
CA GLY A 58 0.38 -0.96 1.61
C GLY A 58 -0.91 -1.55 1.05
N THR A 59 -1.40 -0.98 -0.06
CA THR A 59 -2.59 -1.45 -0.76
C THR A 59 -2.54 -0.99 -2.22
N LEU A 60 -3.38 -1.56 -3.08
CA LEU A 60 -3.54 -1.19 -4.47
C LEU A 60 -4.79 -0.34 -4.69
N PHE A 61 -4.60 0.89 -5.14
CA PHE A 61 -5.66 1.77 -5.57
C PHE A 61 -5.85 1.76 -7.08
N PHE A 62 -7.12 1.75 -7.49
CA PHE A 62 -7.54 1.90 -8.88
C PHE A 62 -6.93 0.88 -9.86
N GLY A 63 -6.42 -0.24 -9.34
CA GLY A 63 -5.74 -1.27 -10.13
C GLY A 63 -4.40 -0.83 -10.71
N GLN A 64 -3.79 0.26 -10.23
CA GLN A 64 -2.55 0.80 -10.81
C GLN A 64 -1.63 1.56 -9.83
N PHE A 65 -2.15 2.11 -8.72
CA PHE A 65 -1.45 3.02 -7.81
C PHE A 65 -1.28 2.45 -6.41
#